data_AF-A0A7I8V744-F1
#
_entry.id   AF-A0A7I8V744-F1
#
_cell.length_a   1.000
_cell.length_b   1.000
_cell.length_c   1.000
_cell.angle_alpha   90.00
_cell.angle_beta   90.00
_cell.angle_gamma   90.00
#
_symmetry.space_group_name_H-M   'P 1'
#
loop_
_entity.id
_entity.type
_entity.pdbx_description
1 polymer ?
#
loop_
_entity_poly.entity_id
_entity_poly.type
_entity_poly.pdbx_seq_one_letter_code
_entity_poly.pdbx_strand_id
1 'polypeptide(L)'
;MILLWKNVNIDPIFVQFSHSENIYHHFNKRSTELQNLRISVEYDDSVKKLGNQKENLVKNTLIEEAIKFWNKALKVKKPLKKLLLTRLCKSNRIVFEKGKPEFSCLDGCKEISSCGNISIPEYHLKKCRVAKKVQNWYETHEEGTEGSGILDRDFILYVSAKETNRCGERDTIAYAAFCHQDALTDR
;
A
#
# COMPACT_ATOMS: atom_id res chain seq x y z
N MET A 1 -0.19 -9.07 2.37
CA MET A 1 -0.23 -10.11 3.41
C MET A 1 -0.80 -11.38 2.78
N ILE A 2 -0.05 -12.49 2.85
CA ILE A 2 -0.26 -13.73 2.09
C ILE A 2 -1.31 -14.60 2.78
N LEU A 3 -2.18 -15.25 2.00
CA LEU A 3 -3.01 -16.36 2.45
C LEU A 3 -2.53 -17.61 1.72
N LEU A 4 -2.14 -18.62 2.48
CA LEU A 4 -1.83 -19.96 1.97
C LEU A 4 -2.99 -20.91 2.29
N TRP A 5 -3.08 -22.01 1.53
CA TRP A 5 -3.22 -23.43 1.90
C TRP A 5 -3.77 -24.19 0.66
N LYS A 6 -3.20 -25.31 0.16
CA LYS A 6 -2.64 -26.53 0.79
C LYS A 6 -1.34 -27.04 0.11
N ASN A 7 -0.49 -27.70 0.91
CA ASN A 7 0.55 -28.69 0.56
C ASN A 7 1.45 -28.41 -0.66
N VAL A 8 2.40 -27.50 -0.54
CA VAL A 8 3.63 -27.52 -1.37
C VAL A 8 4.79 -27.06 -0.51
N ASN A 9 5.95 -27.74 -0.61
CA ASN A 9 7.22 -27.30 -0.01
C ASN A 9 7.54 -25.88 -0.51
N ILE A 10 7.49 -24.90 0.38
CA ILE A 10 7.85 -23.51 0.05
C ILE A 10 9.23 -23.24 0.68
N ASP A 11 10.24 -23.13 -0.19
CA ASP A 11 11.52 -22.51 0.16
C ASP A 11 11.30 -21.05 0.61
N PRO A 12 12.12 -20.53 1.53
CA PRO A 12 11.85 -19.27 2.21
C PRO A 12 11.75 -18.11 1.22
N ILE A 13 10.65 -17.37 1.30
CA ILE A 13 10.54 -16.05 0.70
C ILE A 13 11.61 -15.18 1.38
N PHE A 14 12.67 -14.88 0.66
CA PHE A 14 13.68 -13.91 1.07
C PHE A 14 13.03 -12.52 1.11
N VAL A 15 12.72 -12.05 2.32
CA VAL A 15 12.40 -10.65 2.58
C VAL A 15 13.72 -9.91 2.79
N GLN A 16 14.19 -9.23 1.76
CA GLN A 16 15.34 -8.34 1.88
C GLN A 16 14.88 -7.03 2.54
N PHE A 17 15.26 -6.85 3.81
CA PHE A 17 15.15 -5.55 4.48
C PHE A 17 16.32 -4.67 4.01
N SER A 18 16.04 -3.64 3.22
CA SER A 18 16.97 -2.51 3.10
C SER A 18 16.73 -1.60 4.30
N HIS A 19 17.52 -1.78 5.35
CA HIS A 19 17.53 -0.89 6.49
C HIS A 19 18.12 0.46 6.04
N SER A 20 17.29 1.52 6.00
CA SER A 20 17.77 2.90 5.88
C SER A 20 17.86 3.47 7.28
N GLU A 21 19.07 3.58 7.81
CA GLU A 21 19.37 4.21 9.09
C GLU A 21 19.06 5.72 9.04
N ASN A 22 17.81 6.10 9.31
CA ASN A 22 17.42 7.44 9.75
C ASN A 22 16.00 7.40 10.33
N ILE A 23 15.87 6.78 11.51
CA ILE A 23 14.60 6.72 12.23
C ILE A 23 14.37 8.08 12.90
N TYR A 24 13.60 8.95 12.22
CA TYR A 24 13.06 10.15 12.84
C TYR A 24 11.93 9.73 13.80
N HIS A 25 12.23 9.64 15.10
CA HIS A 25 11.22 9.31 16.12
C HIS A 25 10.27 10.47 16.37
N HIS A 26 9.20 10.57 15.56
CA HIS A 26 8.04 11.39 15.92
C HIS A 26 7.18 10.63 16.95
N PHE A 27 7.34 10.96 18.23
CA PHE A 27 6.46 10.48 19.30
C PHE A 27 5.11 11.20 19.26
N ASN A 28 4.25 10.86 18.29
CA ASN A 28 2.84 11.22 18.40
C ASN A 28 2.21 10.35 19.49
N LYS A 29 1.60 11.00 20.50
CA LYS A 29 0.91 10.33 21.62
C LYS A 29 -0.17 9.43 21.03
N ARG A 30 0.09 8.12 21.03
CA ARG A 30 -0.74 7.10 20.35
C ARG A 30 -2.03 6.89 21.14
N SER A 31 -3.10 6.47 20.46
CA SER A 31 -4.22 5.83 21.17
C SER A 31 -3.68 4.60 21.91
N THR A 32 -4.03 4.49 23.19
CA THR A 32 -3.73 3.33 24.04
C THR A 32 -4.68 2.17 23.78
N GLU A 33 -5.79 2.43 23.08
CA GLU A 33 -6.82 1.46 22.79
C GLU A 33 -6.45 0.59 21.57
N LEU A 34 -6.55 -0.72 21.75
CA LEU A 34 -6.37 -1.71 20.70
C LEU A 34 -7.73 -2.17 20.18
N GLN A 35 -7.87 -2.19 18.87
CA GLN A 35 -9.08 -2.64 18.17
C GLN A 35 -8.73 -3.71 17.14
N ASN A 36 -9.74 -4.41 16.62
CA ASN A 36 -9.54 -5.36 15.52
C ASN A 36 -9.02 -4.64 14.27
N LEU A 37 -8.20 -5.33 13.48
CA LEU A 37 -7.72 -4.83 12.19
C LEU A 37 -8.88 -4.63 11.20
N ARG A 38 -9.04 -3.44 10.66
CA ARG A 38 -10.08 -3.12 9.66
C ARG A 38 -9.43 -2.89 8.30
N ILE A 39 -9.76 -3.79 7.39
CA ILE A 39 -9.22 -3.80 6.03
C ILE A 39 -10.25 -3.18 5.10
N SER A 40 -9.83 -2.20 4.30
CA SER A 40 -10.56 -1.77 3.11
C SER A 40 -10.09 -2.59 1.91
N VAL A 41 -10.98 -2.98 1.02
CA VAL A 41 -10.60 -3.72 -0.20
C VAL A 41 -10.98 -2.92 -1.43
N GLU A 42 -10.03 -2.80 -2.35
CA GLU A 42 -10.24 -2.22 -3.66
C GLU A 42 -10.00 -3.29 -4.74
N TYR A 43 -10.99 -3.51 -5.61
CA TYR A 43 -10.90 -4.51 -6.67
C TYR A 43 -10.59 -3.85 -8.00
N ASP A 44 -9.51 -4.28 -8.65
CA ASP A 44 -9.23 -3.95 -10.04
C ASP A 44 -10.28 -4.59 -10.96
N ASP A 45 -10.57 -3.93 -12.09
CA ASP A 45 -11.58 -4.41 -13.05
C ASP A 45 -11.30 -5.81 -13.63
N SER A 46 -10.05 -6.28 -13.56
CA SER A 46 -9.71 -7.68 -13.87
C SER A 46 -10.54 -8.71 -13.11
N VAL A 47 -10.95 -8.40 -11.86
CA VAL A 47 -11.79 -9.30 -11.07
C VAL A 47 -13.19 -9.43 -11.67
N LYS A 48 -13.76 -8.32 -12.17
CA LYS A 48 -15.05 -8.33 -12.88
C LYS A 48 -14.97 -9.11 -14.20
N LYS A 49 -13.83 -9.02 -14.88
CA LYS A 49 -13.57 -9.71 -16.15
C LYS A 49 -13.51 -11.24 -16.03
N LEU A 50 -13.47 -11.79 -14.82
CA LEU A 50 -13.53 -13.24 -14.59
C LEU A 50 -14.92 -13.85 -14.87
N GLY A 51 -15.96 -13.01 -14.99
CA GLY A 51 -17.36 -13.43 -15.09
C GLY A 51 -18.00 -13.71 -13.73
N ASN A 52 -19.34 -13.64 -13.68
CA ASN A 52 -20.12 -13.56 -12.44
C ASN A 52 -19.78 -14.64 -11.39
N GLN A 53 -19.62 -15.90 -11.81
CA GLN A 53 -19.34 -16.99 -10.87
C GLN A 53 -17.98 -16.84 -10.19
N LYS A 54 -16.93 -16.55 -10.96
CA LYS A 54 -15.56 -16.41 -10.44
C LYS A 54 -15.38 -15.09 -9.70
N GLU A 55 -15.98 -14.01 -10.19
CA GLU A 55 -16.02 -12.74 -9.47
C GLU A 55 -16.67 -12.92 -8.09
N ASN A 56 -17.82 -13.59 -8.02
CA ASN A 56 -18.52 -13.86 -6.77
C ASN A 56 -17.67 -14.73 -5.82
N LEU A 57 -17.01 -15.77 -6.34
CA LEU A 57 -16.09 -16.61 -5.56
C LEU A 57 -14.95 -15.77 -4.95
N VAL A 58 -14.32 -14.91 -5.75
CA VAL A 58 -13.22 -14.05 -5.28
C VAL A 58 -13.72 -13.07 -4.22
N LYS A 59 -14.77 -12.31 -4.54
CA LYS A 59 -15.23 -11.20 -3.69
C LYS A 59 -15.92 -11.68 -2.41
N ASN A 60 -16.88 -12.59 -2.54
CA ASN A 60 -17.83 -12.93 -1.48
C ASN A 60 -17.47 -14.23 -0.75
N THR A 61 -16.43 -14.93 -1.19
CA THR A 61 -15.91 -16.12 -0.49
C THR A 61 -14.46 -15.92 -0.10
N LEU A 62 -13.53 -15.94 -1.06
CA LEU A 62 -12.10 -15.99 -0.76
C LEU A 62 -11.60 -14.76 0.01
N ILE A 63 -11.89 -13.56 -0.50
CA ILE A 63 -11.43 -12.32 0.12
C ILE A 63 -12.20 -12.03 1.42
N GLU A 64 -13.50 -12.33 1.46
CA GLU A 64 -14.29 -12.19 2.68
C GLU A 64 -13.79 -13.07 3.83
N GLU A 65 -13.53 -14.36 3.59
CA GLU A 65 -13.01 -15.27 4.61
C GLU A 65 -11.64 -14.83 5.13
N ALA A 66 -10.79 -14.35 4.21
CA ALA A 66 -9.50 -13.79 4.57
C ALA A 66 -9.61 -12.56 5.46
N ILE A 67 -10.48 -11.60 5.12
CA ILE A 67 -10.71 -10.40 5.94
C ILE A 67 -11.23 -10.82 7.32
N LYS A 68 -12.21 -11.74 7.38
CA LYS A 68 -12.77 -12.23 8.64
C LYS A 68 -11.69 -12.83 9.53
N PHE A 69 -10.80 -13.65 8.96
CA PHE A 69 -9.67 -14.22 9.68
C PHE A 69 -8.73 -13.14 10.24
N TRP A 70 -8.25 -12.23 9.38
CA TRP A 70 -7.26 -11.22 9.79
C TRP A 70 -7.83 -10.15 10.72
N ASN A 71 -9.10 -9.77 10.55
CA ASN A 71 -9.80 -8.87 11.46
C ASN A 71 -9.82 -9.44 12.89
N LYS A 72 -10.07 -10.74 13.03
CA LYS A 72 -10.11 -11.42 14.32
C LYS A 72 -8.72 -11.69 14.90
N ALA A 73 -7.77 -12.05 14.04
CA ALA A 73 -6.43 -12.46 14.46
C ALA A 73 -5.56 -11.29 14.96
N LEU A 74 -5.77 -10.07 14.43
CA LEU A 74 -4.89 -8.94 14.67
C LEU A 74 -5.57 -7.80 15.42
N LYS A 75 -4.89 -7.31 16.45
CA LYS A 75 -5.23 -6.11 17.20
C LYS A 75 -4.26 -4.99 16.85
N VAL A 76 -4.79 -3.84 16.45
CA VAL A 76 -4.00 -2.67 16.02
C VAL A 76 -4.40 -1.42 16.79
N LYS A 77 -3.46 -0.47 16.88
CA LYS A 77 -3.76 0.88 17.39
C LYS A 77 -4.48 1.67 16.30
N LYS A 78 -5.54 2.38 16.69
CA LYS A 78 -6.33 3.21 15.78
C LYS A 78 -5.43 4.21 15.02
N PRO A 79 -5.54 4.30 13.69
CA PRO A 79 -4.80 5.26 12.88
C PRO A 79 -5.27 6.67 13.24
N LEU A 80 -4.31 7.59 13.31
CA LEU A 80 -4.56 8.98 13.68
C LEU A 80 -5.08 9.82 12.49
N LYS A 81 -5.00 9.29 11.27
CA LYS A 81 -5.29 10.01 10.03
C LYS A 81 -5.98 9.09 9.02
N LYS A 82 -6.62 9.70 8.01
CA LYS A 82 -7.09 8.99 6.81
C LYS A 82 -5.92 8.30 6.12
N LEU A 83 -6.16 7.12 5.57
CA LEU A 83 -5.18 6.40 4.75
C LEU A 83 -5.07 7.08 3.39
N LEU A 84 -3.87 7.54 3.07
CA LEU A 84 -3.50 8.13 1.79
C LEU A 84 -2.10 7.67 1.40
N LEU A 85 -1.90 7.43 0.11
CA LEU A 85 -0.66 6.91 -0.47
C LEU A 85 0.11 8.03 -1.16
N THR A 86 1.43 8.07 -0.98
CA THR A 86 2.29 8.99 -1.72
C THR A 86 2.30 8.63 -3.20
N ARG A 87 2.19 9.63 -4.08
CA ARG A 87 2.24 9.43 -5.53
C ARG A 87 3.61 8.92 -5.97
N LEU A 88 3.63 8.10 -7.02
CA LEU A 88 4.88 7.68 -7.64
C LEU A 88 5.53 8.85 -8.39
N CYS A 89 6.86 8.93 -8.33
CA CYS A 89 7.62 9.92 -9.10
C CYS A 89 7.72 9.54 -10.58
N LYS A 90 7.82 10.53 -11.47
CA LYS A 90 8.05 10.30 -12.91
C LYS A 90 9.34 9.53 -13.18
N SER A 91 10.38 9.83 -12.41
CA SER A 91 11.66 9.12 -12.37
C SER A 91 11.90 8.54 -10.96
N ASN A 92 12.91 7.69 -10.80
CA ASN A 92 13.30 7.17 -9.49
C ASN A 92 14.11 8.19 -8.65
N ARG A 93 14.16 9.47 -9.06
CA ARG A 93 14.92 10.52 -8.37
C ARG A 93 14.07 11.16 -7.28
N ILE A 94 14.43 10.88 -6.03
CA ILE A 94 13.73 11.32 -4.83
C ILE A 94 14.68 12.08 -3.89
N VAL A 95 14.11 12.96 -3.07
CA VAL A 95 14.83 13.67 -1.99
C VAL A 95 14.03 13.59 -0.70
N PHE A 96 14.71 13.36 0.41
CA PHE A 96 14.15 13.49 1.75
C PHE A 96 14.55 14.84 2.31
N GLU A 97 13.56 15.72 2.51
CA GLU A 97 13.78 16.99 3.20
C GLU A 97 14.07 16.73 4.69
N LYS A 98 15.04 17.46 5.26
CA LYS A 98 15.45 17.27 6.65
C LYS A 98 14.26 17.41 7.61
N GLY A 99 14.03 16.38 8.42
CA GLY A 99 12.93 16.34 9.39
C GLY A 99 11.55 16.04 8.82
N LYS A 100 11.46 15.69 7.52
CA LYS A 100 10.24 15.17 6.92
C LYS A 100 10.35 13.66 6.74
N PRO A 101 9.32 12.88 7.12
CA PRO A 101 9.34 11.42 6.98
C PRO A 101 9.12 10.96 5.53
N GLU A 102 8.56 11.81 4.68
CA GLU A 102 8.16 11.48 3.32
C GLU A 102 9.09 12.14 2.29
N PHE A 103 9.45 11.36 1.27
CA PHE A 103 10.22 11.87 0.14
C PHE A 103 9.39 12.83 -0.73
N SER A 104 10.12 13.58 -1.56
CA SER A 104 9.60 14.45 -2.61
C SER A 104 10.26 14.10 -3.94
N CYS A 105 9.49 14.15 -5.03
CA CYS A 105 9.96 13.83 -6.38
C CYS A 105 10.76 14.98 -6.97
N LEU A 106 11.90 14.70 -7.59
CA LEU A 106 12.66 15.74 -8.30
C LEU A 106 12.00 16.15 -9.63
N ASP A 107 11.39 15.20 -10.33
CA ASP A 107 10.81 15.40 -11.67
C ASP A 107 9.28 15.49 -11.65
N GLY A 108 8.71 15.71 -10.48
CA GLY A 108 7.26 15.63 -10.26
C GLY A 108 6.72 14.20 -10.22
N CYS A 109 5.41 14.08 -10.04
CA CYS A 109 4.73 12.80 -9.89
C CYS A 109 4.16 12.30 -11.22
N LYS A 110 3.99 10.97 -11.32
CA LYS A 110 3.24 10.35 -12.40
C LYS A 110 1.77 10.73 -12.31
N GLU A 111 1.15 10.87 -13.48
CA GLU A 111 -0.30 11.05 -13.58
C GLU A 111 -1.05 9.84 -13.03
N ILE A 112 -0.54 8.64 -13.29
CA ILE A 112 -1.09 7.38 -12.77
C ILE A 112 -0.08 6.77 -11.80
N SER A 113 -0.47 6.65 -10.53
CA SER A 113 0.27 5.86 -9.55
C SER A 113 -0.19 4.41 -9.59
N SER A 114 0.72 3.46 -9.43
CA SER A 114 0.42 2.03 -9.49
C SER A 114 1.06 1.24 -8.36
N CYS A 115 0.47 0.10 -8.04
CA CYS A 115 0.97 -0.90 -7.12
C CYS A 115 1.01 -2.23 -7.87
N GLY A 116 2.21 -2.66 -8.26
CA GLY A 116 2.37 -3.76 -9.20
C GLY A 116 1.64 -3.46 -10.51
N ASN A 117 0.65 -4.28 -10.85
CA ASN A 117 -0.17 -4.17 -12.05
C ASN A 117 -1.53 -3.47 -11.83
N ILE A 118 -1.75 -2.86 -10.66
CA ILE A 118 -2.98 -2.18 -10.30
C ILE A 118 -2.75 -0.67 -10.32
N SER A 119 -3.64 0.07 -10.97
CA SER A 119 -3.67 1.53 -10.89
C SER A 119 -4.36 1.96 -9.60
N ILE A 120 -3.70 2.82 -8.83
CA ILE A 120 -4.24 3.35 -7.57
C ILE A 120 -5.23 4.47 -7.88
N PRO A 121 -6.47 4.42 -7.35
CA PRO A 121 -7.42 5.49 -7.56
C PRO A 121 -6.94 6.83 -6.98
N GLU A 122 -7.23 7.92 -7.70
CA GLU A 122 -6.86 9.29 -7.30
C GLU A 122 -7.35 9.67 -5.89
N TYR A 123 -8.52 9.17 -5.49
CA TYR A 123 -9.08 9.44 -4.17
C TYR A 123 -8.29 8.77 -3.02
N HIS A 124 -7.37 7.84 -3.30
CA HIS A 124 -6.43 7.28 -2.33
C HIS A 124 -5.07 7.98 -2.30
N LEU A 125 -4.82 8.97 -3.18
CA LEU A 125 -3.51 9.57 -3.34
C LEU A 125 -3.37 10.89 -2.57
N LYS A 126 -2.19 11.12 -2.01
CA LYS A 126 -1.78 12.43 -1.48
C LYS A 126 -1.61 13.45 -2.61
N LYS A 127 -1.45 14.72 -2.25
CA LYS A 127 -0.89 15.72 -3.18
C LYS A 127 0.47 15.26 -3.71
N CYS A 128 0.81 15.72 -4.91
CA CYS A 128 2.14 15.48 -5.44
C CYS A 128 3.17 16.27 -4.65
N ARG A 129 4.16 15.61 -4.04
CA ARG A 129 5.28 16.26 -3.35
C ARG A 129 6.44 16.43 -4.32
N VAL A 130 6.79 17.65 -4.64
CA VAL A 130 7.87 18.01 -5.58
C VAL A 130 8.98 18.73 -4.85
N ALA A 131 10.22 18.29 -5.05
CA ALA A 131 11.39 18.94 -4.48
C ALA A 131 11.81 20.11 -5.39
N LYS A 132 11.77 21.34 -4.88
CA LYS A 132 12.32 22.52 -5.57
C LYS A 132 13.64 22.91 -4.93
N LYS A 133 14.66 23.15 -5.76
CA LYS A 133 15.97 23.56 -5.29
C LYS A 133 15.92 25.04 -4.88
N VAL A 134 16.21 25.32 -3.61
CA VAL A 134 16.34 26.66 -3.06
C VAL A 134 17.76 26.81 -2.55
N GLN A 135 18.56 27.62 -3.26
CA GLN A 135 20.00 27.75 -3.01
C GLN A 135 20.72 26.37 -3.03
N ASN A 136 21.14 25.90 -1.86
CA ASN A 136 21.91 24.66 -1.67
C ASN A 136 21.08 23.52 -1.03
N TRP A 137 19.78 23.71 -0.81
CA TRP A 137 18.89 22.68 -0.27
C TRP A 137 17.65 22.48 -1.16
N TYR A 138 16.84 21.49 -0.80
CA TYR A 138 15.56 21.21 -1.43
C TYR A 138 14.43 21.48 -0.46
N GLU A 139 13.39 22.13 -0.95
CA GLU A 139 12.14 22.36 -0.23
C GLU A 139 11.01 21.56 -0.89
N THR A 140 10.12 21.00 -0.07
CA THR A 140 8.95 20.30 -0.58
C THR A 140 7.84 21.28 -0.93
N HIS A 141 7.35 21.19 -2.16
CA HIS A 141 6.14 21.84 -2.62
C HIS A 141 5.07 20.79 -2.91
N GLU A 142 3.84 21.07 -2.49
CA GLU A 142 2.70 20.20 -2.78
C GLU A 142 1.89 20.75 -3.96
N GLU A 143 1.65 19.90 -4.95
CA GLU A 143 0.94 20.23 -6.19
C GLU A 143 -0.28 19.32 -6.37
N GLY A 144 -1.31 19.85 -7.02
CA GLY A 144 -2.56 19.15 -7.29
C GLY A 144 -3.49 19.03 -6.08
N THR A 145 -4.50 18.16 -6.22
CA THR A 145 -5.51 17.92 -5.20
C THR A 145 -5.16 16.68 -4.37
N GLU A 146 -5.52 16.74 -3.09
CA GLU A 146 -5.45 15.57 -2.22
C GLU A 146 -6.72 14.73 -2.41
N GLY A 147 -6.57 13.41 -2.43
CA GLY A 147 -7.69 12.48 -2.39
C GLY A 147 -8.47 12.56 -1.07
N SER A 148 -9.71 12.07 -1.10
CA SER A 148 -10.55 11.94 0.10
C SER A 148 -9.91 11.03 1.15
N GLY A 149 -9.13 10.04 0.71
CA GLY A 149 -8.53 9.00 1.52
C GLY A 149 -9.57 8.08 2.13
N ILE A 150 -9.11 7.09 2.88
CA ILE A 150 -9.99 6.17 3.59
C ILE A 150 -9.96 6.49 5.08
N LEU A 151 -11.13 6.84 5.62
CA LEU A 151 -11.33 7.03 7.05
C LEU A 151 -11.61 5.70 7.74
N ASP A 152 -11.24 5.61 9.00
CA ASP A 152 -11.61 4.51 9.90
C ASP A 152 -11.22 3.10 9.41
N ARG A 153 -10.15 3.03 8.62
CA ARG A 153 -9.52 1.78 8.16
C ARG A 153 -8.06 1.80 8.50
N ASP A 154 -7.50 0.61 8.70
CA ASP A 154 -6.13 0.42 9.16
C ASP A 154 -5.22 -0.12 8.05
N PHE A 155 -5.82 -0.73 7.02
CA PHE A 155 -5.10 -1.33 5.88
C PHE A 155 -5.94 -1.25 4.61
N ILE A 156 -5.30 -1.12 3.44
CA ILE A 156 -5.95 -1.20 2.12
C ILE A 156 -5.38 -2.40 1.38
N LEU A 157 -6.26 -3.31 0.95
CA LEU A 157 -5.93 -4.46 0.13
C LEU A 157 -6.40 -4.20 -1.31
N TYR A 158 -5.45 -4.04 -2.23
CA TYR A 158 -5.75 -3.99 -3.66
C TYR A 158 -5.73 -5.40 -4.23
N VAL A 159 -6.82 -5.81 -4.87
CA VAL A 159 -7.01 -7.16 -5.40
C VAL A 159 -7.15 -7.10 -6.91
N SER A 160 -6.34 -7.88 -7.62
CA SER A 160 -6.47 -8.08 -9.06
C SER A 160 -6.45 -9.57 -9.41
N ALA A 161 -6.98 -9.90 -10.58
CA ALA A 161 -6.97 -11.24 -11.14
C ALA A 161 -6.41 -11.20 -12.56
N LYS A 162 -5.10 -10.95 -12.65
CA LYS A 162 -4.36 -10.86 -13.91
C LYS A 162 -3.37 -12.01 -14.00
N GLU A 163 -3.29 -12.62 -15.17
CA GLU A 163 -2.21 -13.54 -15.48
C GLU A 163 -0.90 -12.75 -15.57
N THR A 164 0.14 -13.23 -14.88
CA THR A 164 1.47 -12.64 -14.89
C THR A 164 2.50 -13.75 -14.93
N ASN A 165 3.74 -13.44 -15.31
CA ASN A 165 4.83 -14.43 -15.33
C ASN A 165 5.01 -15.14 -13.98
N ARG A 166 4.66 -14.49 -12.86
CA ARG A 166 4.71 -15.09 -11.51
C ARG A 166 3.71 -16.22 -11.29
N CYS A 167 2.63 -16.26 -12.07
CA CYS A 167 1.64 -17.34 -12.03
C CYS A 167 2.07 -18.58 -12.84
N GLY A 168 3.01 -18.40 -13.78
CA GLY A 168 3.52 -19.49 -14.62
C GLY A 168 4.58 -20.36 -13.95
N GLU A 169 5.11 -19.94 -12.81
CA GLU A 169 6.07 -20.70 -12.02
C GLU A 169 5.35 -21.49 -10.92
N ARG A 170 5.46 -22.83 -10.98
CA ARG A 170 5.24 -23.77 -9.85
C ARG A 170 3.85 -23.67 -9.18
N ASP A 171 2.77 -23.83 -9.94
CA ASP A 171 1.39 -23.93 -9.41
C ASP A 171 0.96 -22.75 -8.52
N THR A 172 1.53 -21.56 -8.75
CA THR A 172 1.23 -20.36 -7.95
C THR A 172 -0.21 -19.90 -8.17
N ILE A 173 -1.07 -20.12 -7.16
CA ILE A 173 -2.49 -19.74 -7.19
C ILE A 173 -2.73 -18.25 -6.86
N ALA A 174 -1.81 -17.61 -6.13
CA ALA A 174 -1.87 -16.18 -5.79
C ALA A 174 -0.51 -15.69 -5.25
N TYR A 175 -0.23 -14.39 -5.38
CA TYR A 175 0.89 -13.73 -4.70
C TYR A 175 0.47 -12.36 -4.16
N ALA A 176 1.18 -11.87 -3.15
CA ALA A 176 0.93 -10.57 -2.55
C ALA A 176 2.24 -9.90 -2.14
N ALA A 177 2.29 -8.57 -2.24
CA ALA A 177 3.42 -7.75 -1.80
C ALA A 177 2.89 -6.46 -1.16
N PHE A 178 3.74 -5.78 -0.38
CA PHE A 178 3.45 -4.42 0.07
C PHE A 178 3.85 -3.43 -1.04
N CYS A 179 3.09 -2.34 -1.16
CA CYS A 179 3.39 -1.26 -2.12
C CYS A 179 3.67 0.07 -1.42
N HIS A 180 3.17 0.23 -0.21
CA HIS A 180 3.35 1.45 0.57
C HIS A 180 3.33 1.08 2.04
N GLN A 181 4.12 1.81 2.81
CA GLN A 181 4.12 1.78 4.27
C GLN A 181 4.01 3.22 4.77
N ASP A 182 3.33 3.40 5.88
CA ASP A 182 3.25 4.67 6.58
C ASP A 182 4.65 5.06 7.08
N ALA A 183 5.18 6.17 6.56
CA ALA A 183 6.55 6.61 6.81
C ALA A 183 6.86 6.93 8.29
N LEU A 184 5.85 7.10 9.14
CA LEU A 184 6.02 7.39 10.57
C LEU A 184 5.95 6.14 11.43
N THR A 185 5.22 5.13 10.98
CA THR A 185 4.91 3.94 11.79
C THR A 185 5.46 2.64 11.21
N ASP A 186 6.03 2.69 10.01
CA ASP A 186 6.53 1.53 9.25
C ASP A 186 5.47 0.43 9.09
N ARG A 187 4.20 0.84 9.06
CA ARG A 187 3.02 -0.01 8.94
C ARG A 187 2.49 -0.07 7.52
#